data_AF-A0A9C7PNF3-F1
#
_entry.id   AF-A0A9C7PNF3-F1
#
_cell.length_a   1.000
_cell.length_b   1.000
_cell.length_c   1.000
_cell.angle_alpha   90.00
_cell.angle_beta   90.00
_cell.angle_gamma   90.00
#
_symmetry.space_group_name_H-M   'P 1'
#
loop_
_entity.id
_entity.type
_entity.pdbx_description
1 polymer ?
#
loop_
_entity_poly.entity_id
_entity_poly.type
_entity_poly.pdbx_seq_one_letter_code
_entity_poly.pdbx_strand_id
1 'polypeptide(L)'
;MRVYDFRVLPLCRLAPTHVSYMNLGVLMPKLLLLVSLTIVVLVGLVAGLWIQHQDREVTNPFATVGGDFTLVSKDGEVSLSDFNGKVVLLFFGYTFCPDVCPTELANMRGAFNDLSSSEIEQVVGIFVSVDTNRDTPEKVSAYAHFFTTELLA
;
A
#
# COMPACT_ATOMS: atom_id res chain seq x y z
N MET A 1 3.40 -103.65 -21.51
CA MET A 1 4.08 -103.22 -20.26
C MET A 1 5.07 -102.12 -20.63
N ARG A 2 5.13 -101.03 -19.85
CA ARG A 2 5.93 -99.80 -20.08
C ARG A 2 7.37 -100.09 -20.54
N VAL A 3 7.92 -99.24 -21.42
CA VAL A 3 9.16 -98.44 -21.27
C VAL A 3 9.22 -97.47 -22.47
N TYR A 4 9.54 -96.19 -22.27
CA TYR A 4 10.16 -95.39 -23.32
C TYR A 4 11.28 -94.53 -22.74
N ASP A 5 12.42 -94.61 -23.40
CA ASP A 5 13.71 -94.00 -23.11
C ASP A 5 14.26 -93.38 -24.42
N PHE A 6 15.17 -92.40 -24.27
CA PHE A 6 16.09 -91.78 -25.23
C PHE A 6 15.58 -90.89 -26.39
N ARG A 7 16.01 -89.61 -26.39
CA ARG A 7 16.97 -89.02 -27.38
C ARG A 7 17.18 -87.48 -27.22
N VAL A 8 18.43 -87.08 -26.89
CA VAL A 8 19.34 -86.05 -27.51
C VAL A 8 18.78 -85.12 -28.64
N LEU A 9 18.92 -83.77 -28.65
CA LEU A 9 20.05 -82.84 -29.01
C LEU A 9 19.44 -81.42 -29.35
N PRO A 10 20.15 -80.35 -29.82
CA PRO A 10 21.23 -79.53 -29.26
C PRO A 10 20.96 -77.98 -29.24
N LEU A 11 21.81 -77.26 -28.49
CA LEU A 11 22.33 -75.89 -28.66
C LEU A 11 21.71 -74.94 -29.73
N CYS A 12 21.16 -73.81 -29.28
CA CYS A 12 20.97 -72.62 -30.11
C CYS A 12 21.72 -71.42 -29.49
N ARG A 13 22.52 -70.75 -30.34
CA ARG A 13 23.48 -69.67 -30.02
C ARG A 13 22.79 -68.38 -29.59
N LEU A 14 23.40 -67.69 -28.62
CA LEU A 14 23.18 -66.28 -28.30
C LEU A 14 23.83 -65.37 -29.36
N ALA A 15 23.15 -64.28 -29.72
CA ALA A 15 23.75 -63.08 -30.29
C ALA A 15 23.14 -61.83 -29.61
N PRO A 16 23.94 -60.81 -29.26
CA PRO A 16 23.50 -59.68 -28.45
C PRO A 16 22.95 -58.53 -29.32
N THR A 17 21.87 -57.89 -28.88
CA THR A 17 21.44 -56.58 -29.41
C THR A 17 22.03 -55.48 -28.55
N HIS A 18 23.05 -54.80 -29.09
CA HIS A 18 23.56 -53.54 -28.55
C HIS A 18 22.47 -52.47 -28.65
N VAL A 19 21.94 -52.04 -27.50
CA VAL A 19 21.10 -50.84 -27.38
C VAL A 19 22.03 -49.63 -27.35
N SER A 20 21.89 -48.75 -28.34
CA SER A 20 22.61 -47.48 -28.45
C SER A 20 22.22 -46.52 -27.31
N TYR A 21 22.98 -46.52 -26.22
CA TYR A 21 23.00 -45.46 -25.20
C TYR A 21 23.85 -44.26 -25.66
N MET A 22 23.61 -43.74 -26.86
CA MET A 22 24.26 -42.50 -27.34
C MET A 22 23.23 -41.38 -27.30
N ASN A 23 23.07 -40.73 -26.14
CA ASN A 23 22.62 -39.33 -25.95
C ASN A 23 22.33 -38.93 -24.48
N LEU A 24 22.44 -39.85 -23.51
CA LEU A 24 22.13 -39.53 -22.11
C LEU A 24 23.21 -38.66 -21.42
N GLY A 25 24.47 -38.70 -21.88
CA GLY A 25 25.60 -38.01 -21.25
C GLY A 25 25.69 -36.49 -21.47
N VAL A 26 25.13 -35.96 -22.57
CA VAL A 26 25.18 -34.52 -22.90
C VAL A 26 23.88 -33.80 -22.55
N LEU A 27 22.77 -34.54 -22.43
CA LEU A 27 21.45 -34.01 -22.08
C LEU A 27 21.40 -33.61 -20.59
N MET A 28 22.03 -34.39 -19.72
CA MET A 28 22.02 -34.18 -18.28
C MET A 28 22.66 -32.85 -17.82
N PRO A 29 23.86 -32.43 -18.29
CA PRO A 29 24.44 -31.13 -17.90
C PRO A 29 23.66 -29.93 -18.46
N LYS A 30 23.08 -30.05 -19.66
CA LYS A 30 22.23 -28.99 -20.25
C LYS A 30 20.91 -28.85 -19.50
N LEU A 31 20.31 -29.97 -19.09
CA LEU A 31 19.11 -29.98 -18.28
C LEU A 31 19.35 -29.36 -16.90
N LEU A 32 20.49 -29.67 -16.27
CA LEU A 32 20.88 -29.07 -14.98
C LEU A 32 21.07 -27.54 -15.10
N LEU A 33 21.67 -27.06 -16.19
CA LEU A 33 21.83 -25.62 -16.45
C LEU A 33 20.49 -24.90 -16.65
N LEU A 34 19.56 -25.51 -17.40
CA LEU A 34 18.22 -24.94 -17.61
C LEU A 34 17.39 -24.92 -16.32
N VAL A 35 17.49 -25.99 -15.52
CA VAL A 35 16.83 -26.07 -14.21
C VAL A 35 17.42 -25.01 -13.27
N SER A 36 18.75 -24.85 -13.22
CA SER A 36 19.36 -23.82 -12.36
C SER A 36 18.95 -22.41 -12.79
N LEU A 37 18.92 -22.12 -14.10
CA LEU A 37 18.49 -20.81 -14.60
C LEU A 37 17.03 -20.52 -14.24
N THR A 38 16.16 -21.52 -14.40
CA THR A 38 14.73 -21.40 -14.09
C THR A 38 14.50 -21.17 -12.59
N ILE A 39 15.24 -21.88 -11.73
CA ILE A 39 15.17 -21.69 -10.28
C ILE A 39 15.63 -20.27 -9.90
N VAL A 40 16.74 -19.79 -10.47
CA VAL A 40 17.23 -18.43 -10.20
C VAL A 40 16.20 -17.37 -10.61
N VAL A 41 15.56 -17.52 -11.77
CA VAL A 41 14.51 -16.60 -12.23
C VAL A 41 13.30 -16.65 -11.30
N LEU A 42 12.83 -17.85 -10.92
CA LEU A 42 11.70 -18.00 -10.01
C LEU A 42 11.99 -17.40 -8.63
N VAL A 43 13.17 -17.66 -8.06
CA VAL A 43 13.60 -17.08 -6.79
C VAL A 43 13.67 -15.56 -6.88
N GLY A 44 14.21 -15.01 -7.98
CA GLY A 44 14.27 -13.57 -8.21
C GLY A 44 12.88 -12.91 -8.32
N LEU A 45 11.96 -13.55 -9.05
CA LEU A 45 10.57 -13.07 -9.16
C LEU A 45 9.84 -13.13 -7.82
N VAL A 46 9.96 -14.24 -7.10
CA VAL A 46 9.38 -14.39 -5.77
C VAL A 46 9.98 -13.34 -4.84
N ALA A 47 11.30 -13.23 -4.73
CA ALA A 47 11.95 -12.22 -3.90
C ALA A 47 11.53 -10.79 -4.27
N GLY A 48 11.43 -10.46 -5.56
CA GLY A 48 10.97 -9.16 -6.04
C GLY A 48 9.53 -8.86 -5.63
N LEU A 49 8.62 -9.83 -5.80
CA LEU A 49 7.22 -9.71 -5.37
C LEU A 49 7.09 -9.60 -3.85
N TRP A 50 7.90 -10.36 -3.10
CA TRP A 50 7.97 -10.27 -1.64
C TRP A 50 8.48 -8.91 -1.17
N ILE A 51 9.52 -8.35 -1.80
CA ILE A 51 10.04 -7.01 -1.50
C ILE A 51 9.00 -5.93 -1.83
N GLN A 52 8.22 -6.11 -2.89
CA GLN A 52 7.15 -5.19 -3.27
C GLN A 52 5.95 -5.26 -2.33
N HIS A 53 5.65 -6.44 -1.79
CA HIS A 53 4.53 -6.64 -0.84
C HIS A 53 4.91 -6.39 0.61
N GLN A 54 6.20 -6.20 0.92
CA GLN A 54 6.62 -5.81 2.25
C GLN A 54 6.15 -4.37 2.47
N ASP A 55 5.02 -4.22 3.17
CA ASP A 55 4.52 -2.94 3.64
C ASP A 55 5.68 -2.20 4.29
N ARG A 56 6.10 -1.10 3.66
CA ARG A 56 7.14 -0.27 4.26
C ARG A 56 6.56 0.23 5.56
N GLU A 57 7.19 -0.13 6.67
CA GLU A 57 6.88 0.46 7.96
C GLU A 57 7.18 1.96 7.82
N VAL A 58 6.16 2.73 7.45
CA VAL A 58 6.25 4.18 7.34
C VAL A 58 6.39 4.65 8.78
N THR A 59 7.63 4.79 9.23
CA THR A 59 7.93 5.46 10.50
C THR A 59 7.32 6.85 10.38
N ASN A 60 6.19 7.08 11.04
CA ASN A 60 5.51 8.36 11.01
C ASN A 60 6.26 9.31 11.96
N PRO A 61 7.07 10.26 11.46
CA PRO A 61 7.81 11.17 12.33
C PRO A 61 6.87 12.09 13.13
N PHE A 62 5.59 12.12 12.79
CA PHE A 62 4.54 12.88 13.45
C PHE A 62 3.71 12.03 14.43
N ALA A 63 4.09 10.78 14.72
CA ALA A 63 3.37 9.94 15.70
C ALA A 63 3.30 10.56 17.10
N THR A 64 4.20 11.50 17.42
CA THR A 64 4.24 12.25 18.68
C THR A 64 3.70 13.68 18.53
N VAL A 65 3.35 14.10 17.33
CA VAL A 65 2.80 15.44 17.07
C VAL A 65 1.29 15.40 17.23
N GLY A 66 0.77 16.33 18.02
CA GLY A 66 -0.66 16.45 18.32
C GLY A 66 -0.96 16.24 19.80
N GLY A 67 -2.24 16.11 20.10
CA GLY A 67 -2.79 16.07 21.45
C GLY A 67 -4.18 16.70 21.44
N ASP A 68 -4.96 16.42 22.47
CA ASP A 68 -6.23 17.10 22.63
C ASP A 68 -5.99 18.57 23.01
N PHE A 69 -6.83 19.45 22.49
CA PHE A 69 -6.77 20.88 22.75
C PHE A 69 -8.17 21.49 22.65
N THR A 70 -8.35 22.61 23.34
CA THR A 70 -9.60 23.40 23.30
C THR A 70 -9.29 24.81 22.83
N LEU A 71 -10.06 25.29 21.86
CA LEU A 71 -10.00 26.63 21.30
C LEU A 71 -11.33 27.35 21.47
N VAL A 72 -11.34 28.64 21.14
CA VAL A 72 -12.55 29.47 21.13
C VAL A 72 -12.93 29.77 19.68
N SER A 73 -14.15 29.41 19.32
CA SER A 73 -14.80 29.76 18.05
C SER A 73 -15.84 30.86 18.27
N LYS A 74 -16.46 31.34 17.18
CA LYS A 74 -17.59 32.28 17.29
C LYS A 74 -18.82 31.70 18.02
N ASP A 75 -18.95 30.38 18.07
CA ASP A 75 -20.10 29.68 18.67
C ASP A 75 -19.82 29.18 20.10
N GLY A 76 -18.60 29.41 20.62
CA GLY A 76 -18.15 28.96 21.93
C GLY A 76 -16.88 28.13 21.87
N GLU A 77 -16.61 27.41 22.95
CA GLU A 77 -15.45 26.52 23.04
C GLU A 77 -15.62 25.30 22.12
N VAL A 78 -14.53 24.91 21.48
CA VAL A 78 -14.45 23.74 20.59
C VAL A 78 -13.21 22.94 20.96
N SER A 79 -13.38 21.66 21.27
CA SER A 79 -12.27 20.75 21.59
C SER A 79 -12.03 19.79 20.44
N LEU A 80 -10.77 19.41 20.21
CA LEU A 80 -10.47 18.40 19.17
C LEU A 80 -11.16 17.06 19.48
N SER A 81 -11.29 16.72 20.76
CA SER A 81 -12.04 15.55 21.23
C SER A 81 -13.51 15.50 20.78
N ASP A 82 -14.11 16.63 20.44
CA ASP A 82 -15.51 16.71 19.98
C ASP A 82 -15.71 16.02 18.63
N PHE A 83 -14.61 15.81 17.88
CA PHE A 83 -14.60 15.20 16.55
C PHE A 83 -13.98 13.80 16.53
N ASN A 84 -13.90 13.13 17.67
CA ASN A 84 -13.43 11.75 17.75
C ASN A 84 -14.20 10.83 16.80
N GLY A 85 -13.46 10.05 16.00
CA GLY A 85 -14.02 9.15 14.99
C GLY A 85 -14.27 9.79 13.63
N LYS A 86 -14.01 11.10 13.47
CA LYS A 86 -14.01 11.79 12.18
C LYS A 86 -12.60 12.04 11.67
N VAL A 87 -12.47 12.26 10.36
CA VAL A 87 -11.23 12.79 9.77
C VAL A 87 -11.22 14.29 9.97
N VAL A 88 -10.25 14.81 10.73
CA VAL A 88 -10.14 16.25 10.98
C VAL A 88 -9.00 16.83 10.13
N LEU A 89 -9.37 17.76 9.25
CA LEU A 89 -8.43 18.49 8.41
C LEU A 89 -8.12 19.85 9.08
N LEU A 90 -7.03 19.89 9.85
CA LEU A 90 -6.60 21.11 10.53
C LEU A 90 -5.70 21.95 9.63
N PHE A 91 -6.01 23.24 9.54
CA PHE A 91 -5.14 24.24 8.90
C PHE A 91 -4.85 25.38 9.86
N PHE A 92 -3.56 25.64 10.12
CA PHE A 92 -3.10 26.75 10.95
C PHE A 92 -2.68 27.93 10.05
N GLY A 93 -3.29 29.09 10.24
CA GLY A 93 -2.99 30.29 9.44
C GLY A 93 -3.48 31.58 10.10
N TYR A 94 -3.64 32.65 9.34
CA TYR A 94 -4.17 33.92 9.85
C TYR A 94 -4.84 34.72 8.73
N THR A 95 -5.80 35.58 9.07
CA THR A 95 -6.69 36.20 8.07
C THR A 95 -6.01 37.25 7.17
N PHE A 96 -4.87 37.82 7.61
CA PHE A 96 -4.09 38.81 6.86
C PHE A 96 -3.00 38.22 5.98
N CYS A 97 -2.96 36.91 5.84
CA CYS A 97 -1.96 36.19 5.06
C CYS A 97 -2.21 36.42 3.56
N PRO A 98 -1.27 37.03 2.82
CA PRO A 98 -1.58 37.58 1.50
C PRO A 98 -1.64 36.54 0.37
N ASP A 99 -1.14 35.32 0.56
CA ASP A 99 -0.91 34.39 -0.57
C ASP A 99 -1.18 32.92 -0.21
N VAL A 100 -0.38 32.31 0.68
CA VAL A 100 -0.48 30.87 0.96
C VAL A 100 -1.79 30.48 1.65
N CYS A 101 -2.27 31.26 2.61
CA CYS A 101 -3.48 30.92 3.36
C CYS A 101 -4.76 30.96 2.50
N PRO A 102 -5.02 31.99 1.66
CA PRO A 102 -6.16 31.94 0.76
C PRO A 102 -6.04 30.81 -0.28
N THR A 103 -4.82 30.49 -0.72
CA THR A 103 -4.59 29.36 -1.64
C THR A 103 -4.92 28.02 -0.98
N GLU A 104 -4.46 27.77 0.25
CA GLU A 104 -4.73 26.50 0.93
C GLU A 104 -6.20 26.33 1.33
N LEU A 105 -6.89 27.40 1.74
CA LEU A 105 -8.33 27.35 1.98
C LEU A 105 -9.12 27.09 0.70
N ALA A 106 -8.68 27.61 -0.45
CA ALA A 106 -9.27 27.30 -1.75
C ALA A 106 -9.01 25.84 -2.16
N ASN A 107 -7.83 25.30 -1.90
CA ASN A 107 -7.52 23.88 -2.11
C ASN A 107 -8.41 22.98 -1.24
N MET A 108 -8.61 23.36 0.03
CA MET A 108 -9.48 22.62 0.94
C MET A 108 -10.95 22.66 0.50
N ARG A 109 -11.45 23.79 0.00
CA ARG A 109 -12.76 23.86 -0.68
C ARG A 109 -12.81 22.88 -1.86
N GLY A 110 -11.76 22.83 -2.68
CA GLY A 110 -11.63 21.87 -3.78
C GLY A 110 -11.79 20.43 -3.30
N ALA A 111 -11.05 20.06 -2.25
CA ALA A 111 -11.13 18.73 -1.65
C ALA A 111 -12.54 18.40 -1.14
N PHE A 112 -13.24 19.34 -0.47
CA PHE A 112 -14.63 19.13 -0.05
C PHE A 112 -15.59 18.91 -1.24
N ASN A 113 -15.39 19.60 -2.36
CA ASN A 113 -16.24 19.41 -3.55
C ASN A 113 -16.07 18.04 -4.21
N ASP A 114 -14.92 17.39 -4.02
CA ASP A 114 -14.63 16.07 -4.58
C ASP A 114 -15.24 14.93 -3.75
N LEU A 115 -15.71 15.22 -2.53
CA LEU A 115 -16.34 14.25 -1.64
C LEU A 115 -17.83 14.09 -1.94
N SER A 116 -18.34 12.86 -1.80
CA SER A 116 -19.78 12.60 -1.77
C SER A 116 -20.41 13.15 -0.48
N SER A 117 -21.73 13.35 -0.49
CA SER A 117 -22.45 13.83 0.69
C SER A 117 -22.23 12.96 1.93
N SER A 118 -22.14 11.63 1.76
CA SER A 118 -21.84 10.71 2.88
C SER A 118 -20.42 10.82 3.40
N GLU A 119 -19.46 11.18 2.54
CA GLU A 119 -18.06 11.37 2.95
C GLU A 119 -17.87 12.71 3.65
N ILE A 120 -18.54 13.77 3.19
CA ILE A 120 -18.52 15.10 3.82
C ILE A 120 -18.96 15.00 5.30
N GLU A 121 -19.93 14.15 5.64
CA GLU A 121 -20.36 13.96 7.03
C GLU A 121 -19.28 13.37 7.96
N GLN A 122 -18.29 12.68 7.38
CA GLN A 122 -17.17 12.04 8.10
C GLN A 122 -15.93 12.92 8.20
N VAL A 123 -15.92 14.08 7.54
CA VAL A 123 -14.78 15.00 7.50
C VAL A 123 -15.14 16.32 8.18
N VAL A 124 -14.22 16.86 8.97
CA VAL A 124 -14.36 18.17 9.61
C VAL A 124 -13.14 19.01 9.24
N GLY A 125 -13.35 20.16 8.60
CA GLY A 125 -12.29 21.13 8.37
C GLY A 125 -12.23 22.13 9.51
N ILE A 126 -11.05 22.39 10.05
CA ILE A 126 -10.85 23.37 11.13
C ILE A 126 -9.76 24.36 10.71
N PHE A 127 -10.11 25.64 10.65
CA PHE A 127 -9.15 26.72 10.49
C PHE A 127 -8.80 27.32 11.84
N VAL A 128 -7.54 27.18 12.25
CA VAL A 128 -7.02 27.71 13.51
C VAL A 128 -6.18 28.95 13.23
N SER A 129 -6.58 30.09 13.80
CA SER A 129 -5.75 31.29 13.71
C SER A 129 -4.52 31.19 14.62
N VAL A 130 -3.35 31.55 14.08
CA VAL A 130 -2.10 31.71 14.84
C VAL A 130 -1.84 33.16 15.25
N ASP A 131 -2.74 34.09 14.92
CA ASP A 131 -2.58 35.53 15.12
C ASP A 131 -3.63 36.11 16.07
N THR A 132 -3.59 35.64 17.32
CA THR A 132 -4.55 35.98 18.39
C THR A 132 -4.67 37.46 18.71
N ASN A 133 -3.72 38.29 18.26
CA ASN A 133 -3.75 39.74 18.50
C ASN A 133 -4.64 40.50 17.50
N ARG A 134 -4.87 39.95 16.31
CA ARG A 134 -5.59 40.63 15.21
C ARG A 134 -6.80 39.86 14.70
N ASP A 135 -6.85 38.57 14.98
CA ASP A 135 -7.89 37.66 14.54
C ASP A 135 -8.86 37.38 15.70
N THR A 136 -10.07 37.94 15.63
CA THR A 136 -11.17 37.60 16.54
C THR A 136 -11.94 36.39 16.00
N PRO A 137 -12.62 35.60 16.84
CA PRO A 137 -13.37 34.43 16.38
C PRO A 137 -14.38 34.75 15.27
N GLU A 138 -15.05 35.91 15.33
CA GLU A 138 -16.01 36.34 14.31
C GLU A 138 -15.33 36.58 12.96
N LYS A 139 -14.13 37.19 12.99
CA LYS A 139 -13.38 37.50 11.78
C LYS A 139 -12.77 36.24 11.16
N VAL A 140 -12.26 35.33 11.99
CA VAL A 140 -11.70 34.04 11.56
C VAL A 140 -12.80 33.20 10.92
N SER A 141 -13.98 33.12 11.55
CA SER A 141 -15.14 32.44 11.00
C SER A 141 -15.62 33.03 9.69
N ALA A 142 -15.74 34.36 9.60
CA ALA A 142 -16.12 35.03 8.36
C ALA A 142 -15.11 34.78 7.22
N TYR A 143 -13.81 34.78 7.54
CA TYR A 143 -12.75 34.49 6.58
C TYR A 143 -12.79 33.04 6.11
N ALA A 144 -12.96 32.07 6.99
CA ALA A 144 -13.05 30.65 6.62
C ALA A 144 -14.30 30.37 5.76
N HIS A 145 -15.46 30.87 6.18
CA HIS A 145 -16.73 30.68 5.47
C HIS A 145 -16.79 31.37 4.10
N PHE A 146 -15.92 32.36 3.84
CA PHE A 146 -15.76 32.90 2.49
C PHE A 146 -15.30 31.83 1.50
N PHE A 147 -14.47 30.88 1.94
CA PHE A 147 -13.98 29.79 1.09
C PHE A 147 -15.00 28.65 1.02
N THR A 148 -15.45 28.13 2.17
CA THR A 148 -16.37 26.99 2.21
C THR A 148 -17.12 26.94 3.54
N THR A 149 -18.38 26.50 3.54
CA THR A 149 -19.25 26.46 4.72
C THR A 149 -18.99 25.28 5.66
N GLU A 150 -18.21 24.32 5.20
CA GLU A 150 -17.83 23.09 5.90
C GLU A 150 -16.69 23.33 6.91
N LEU A 151 -16.13 24.53 6.95
CA LEU A 151 -15.06 24.91 7.87
C LEU A 151 -15.59 25.42 9.20
N LEU A 152 -15.04 24.87 10.27
CA LEU A 152 -15.12 25.44 11.61
C LEU A 152 -13.94 26.38 11.85
N ALA A 153 -14.22 27.50 12.52
CA ALA A 153 -13.30 28.62 12.67
C ALA A 153 -13.71 29.53 13.82
#